data_AF-A0A7K4M6R9-F1
#
_entry.id   AF-A0A7K4M6R9-F1
#
_cell.length_a   1.000
_cell.length_b   1.000
_cell.length_c   1.000
_cell.angle_alpha   90.00
_cell.angle_beta   90.00
_cell.angle_gamma   90.00
#
_symmetry.space_group_name_H-M   'P 1'
#
loop_
_entity.id
_entity.type
_entity.pdbx_description
1 polymer ?
#
loop_
_entity_poly.entity_id
_entity_poly.type
_entity_poly.pdbx_seq_one_letter_code
_entity_poly.pdbx_strand_id
1 'polypeptide(L)'
;PRLVLHFESGGFLVFYNCRLHWCSSPLANPASDILSVEFHRGRALDALRTPNPVCYTLLDQRYFSGLGNIIKNEVLYMAKIHPLAQGSLLALSDLERLLDIAIQFSSDWLQSKLHGRGLHPQIYQKEQCPFGHAVMKETLGPLHGFKRLTWWCPQCQPAVPSESGNPSQVT
;
A
#
# COMPACT_ATOMS: atom_id res chain seq x y z
N PRO A 1 -16.72 -18.27 15.96
CA PRO A 1 -17.21 -16.87 15.89
C PRO A 1 -16.58 -16.06 17.03
N ARG A 2 -16.25 -14.79 16.80
CA ARG A 2 -15.66 -13.88 17.82
C ARG A 2 -16.71 -13.00 18.50
N LEU A 3 -17.78 -12.66 17.79
CA LEU A 3 -18.96 -11.94 18.31
C LEU A 3 -20.19 -12.37 17.50
N VAL A 4 -21.32 -12.51 18.18
CA VAL A 4 -22.65 -12.68 17.58
C VAL A 4 -23.55 -11.59 18.14
N LEU A 5 -24.21 -10.83 17.27
CA LEU A 5 -25.22 -9.84 17.64
C LEU A 5 -26.57 -10.34 17.18
N HIS A 6 -27.53 -10.50 18.10
CA HIS A 6 -28.92 -10.84 17.79
C HIS A 6 -29.76 -9.58 17.82
N PHE A 7 -30.66 -9.42 16.85
CA PHE A 7 -31.55 -8.28 16.72
C PHE A 7 -32.99 -8.67 17.02
N GLU A 8 -33.77 -7.75 17.58
CA GLU A 8 -35.18 -7.98 17.93
C GLU A 8 -36.03 -8.37 16.73
N SER A 9 -35.65 -7.95 15.52
CA SER A 9 -36.29 -8.35 14.27
C SER A 9 -36.05 -9.83 13.87
N GLY A 10 -35.35 -10.61 14.71
CA GLY A 10 -35.03 -12.03 14.49
C GLY A 10 -33.76 -12.28 13.66
N GLY A 11 -33.09 -11.23 13.17
CA GLY A 11 -31.82 -11.34 12.46
C GLY A 11 -30.60 -11.47 13.38
N PHE A 12 -29.45 -11.85 12.81
CA PHE A 12 -28.18 -11.85 13.55
C PHE A 12 -26.98 -11.48 12.66
N LEU A 13 -25.94 -10.93 13.27
CA LEU A 13 -24.63 -10.69 12.64
C LEU A 13 -23.56 -11.51 13.35
N VAL A 14 -22.66 -12.14 12.59
CA VAL A 14 -21.56 -12.93 13.13
C VAL A 14 -20.22 -12.41 12.61
N PHE A 15 -19.29 -12.15 13.53
CA PHE A 15 -17.95 -11.71 13.19
C PHE A 15 -16.98 -12.88 13.37
N TYR A 16 -16.23 -13.22 12.32
CA TYR A 16 -15.21 -14.29 12.32
C TYR A 16 -13.81 -13.70 12.18
N ASN A 17 -12.81 -14.33 12.79
CA ASN A 17 -11.38 -14.01 12.63
C ASN A 17 -11.00 -12.52 12.77
N CYS A 18 -11.74 -11.76 13.56
CA CYS A 18 -11.48 -10.34 13.83
C CYS A 18 -10.91 -10.13 15.25
N ARG A 19 -10.27 -8.98 15.45
CA ARG A 19 -10.03 -8.41 16.79
C ARG A 19 -11.08 -7.32 17.02
N LEU A 20 -11.65 -7.30 18.21
CA LEU A 20 -12.71 -6.37 18.60
C LEU A 20 -12.23 -5.58 19.81
N HIS A 21 -12.48 -4.27 19.78
CA HIS A 21 -12.09 -3.34 20.83
C HIS A 21 -13.22 -2.35 21.05
N TRP A 22 -13.47 -2.00 22.30
CA TRP A 22 -14.40 -0.92 22.65
C TRP A 22 -13.78 0.42 22.25
N CYS A 23 -14.57 1.30 21.65
CA CYS A 23 -14.16 2.69 21.38
C CYS A 23 -15.32 3.64 21.69
N SER A 24 -14.99 4.82 22.19
CA SER A 24 -15.96 5.88 22.50
C SER A 24 -16.46 6.63 21.26
N SER A 25 -15.71 6.60 20.16
CA SER A 25 -16.08 7.23 18.88
C SER A 25 -15.39 6.51 17.71
N PRO A 26 -16.03 6.45 16.51
CA PRO A 26 -15.39 5.86 15.34
C PRO A 26 -14.08 6.59 14.99
N LEU A 27 -13.01 5.82 14.79
CA LEU A 27 -11.67 6.31 14.46
C LEU A 27 -11.50 6.64 12.95
N ALA A 28 -12.58 6.56 12.17
CA ALA A 28 -12.52 6.78 10.74
C ALA A 28 -12.31 8.27 10.43
N ASN A 29 -11.20 8.59 9.78
CA ASN A 29 -10.94 9.92 9.23
C ASN A 29 -11.16 9.87 7.71
N PRO A 30 -12.27 10.43 7.19
CA PRO A 30 -12.56 10.43 5.75
C PRO A 30 -11.44 11.04 4.90
N ALA A 31 -10.65 11.97 5.47
CA ALA A 31 -9.53 12.60 4.78
C ALA A 31 -8.34 11.66 4.53
N SER A 32 -8.25 10.52 5.21
CA SER A 32 -7.20 9.50 4.99
C SER A 32 -7.71 8.21 4.37
N ASP A 33 -9.03 8.03 4.21
CA ASP A 33 -9.60 6.86 3.53
C ASP A 33 -9.42 7.00 2.01
N ILE A 34 -8.66 6.08 1.41
CA ILE A 34 -8.31 6.11 -0.02
C ILE A 34 -9.53 6.01 -0.96
N LEU A 35 -10.67 5.54 -0.47
CA LEU A 35 -11.92 5.40 -1.23
C LEU A 35 -12.94 6.49 -0.91
N SER A 36 -12.65 7.37 0.04
CA SER A 36 -13.53 8.48 0.41
C SER A 36 -13.47 9.60 -0.62
N VAL A 37 -14.62 10.23 -0.89
CA VAL A 37 -14.68 11.47 -1.68
C VAL A 37 -14.00 12.65 -1.00
N GLU A 38 -13.82 12.58 0.33
CA GLU A 38 -13.11 13.57 1.13
C GLU A 38 -11.60 13.30 1.24
N PHE A 39 -11.10 12.26 0.54
CA PHE A 39 -9.69 11.88 0.61
C PHE A 39 -8.77 13.05 0.28
N HIS A 40 -7.92 13.42 1.23
CA HIS A 40 -7.10 14.61 1.12
C HIS A 40 -5.80 14.34 0.35
N ARG A 41 -5.88 14.36 -0.98
CA ARG A 41 -4.76 14.10 -1.89
C ARG A 41 -3.49 14.90 -1.59
N GLY A 42 -3.61 16.19 -1.25
CA GLY A 42 -2.45 17.04 -0.91
C GLY A 42 -1.63 16.50 0.26
N ARG A 43 -2.28 16.23 1.40
CA ARG A 43 -1.67 15.60 2.58
C ARG A 43 -1.02 14.24 2.26
N ALA A 44 -1.67 13.43 1.41
CA ALA A 44 -1.12 12.16 0.99
C ALA A 44 0.17 12.33 0.14
N LEU A 45 0.18 13.30 -0.78
CA LEU A 45 1.37 13.65 -1.56
C LEU A 45 2.49 14.22 -0.69
N ASP A 46 2.18 15.08 0.27
CA ASP A 46 3.17 15.63 1.19
C ASP A 46 3.83 14.53 2.03
N ALA A 47 3.05 13.54 2.48
CA ALA A 47 3.59 12.35 3.13
C ALA A 47 4.50 11.53 2.20
N LEU A 48 4.08 11.33 0.94
CA LEU A 48 4.87 10.62 -0.07
C LEU A 48 6.17 11.33 -0.46
N ARG A 49 6.28 12.65 -0.31
CA ARG A 49 7.50 13.42 -0.60
C ARG A 49 8.57 13.34 0.49
N THR A 50 8.24 12.76 1.64
CA THR A 50 9.19 12.65 2.75
C THR A 50 10.35 11.69 2.40
N PRO A 51 11.52 11.82 3.04
CA PRO A 51 12.66 10.91 2.86
C PRO A 51 12.43 9.57 3.57
N ASN A 52 11.28 8.95 3.29
CA ASN A 52 10.92 7.60 3.72
C ASN A 52 10.72 6.71 2.49
N PRO A 53 11.04 5.40 2.59
CA PRO A 53 10.66 4.43 1.57
C PRO A 53 9.17 4.50 1.26
N VAL A 54 8.81 4.65 -0.02
CA VAL A 54 7.41 4.78 -0.45
C VAL A 54 6.53 3.62 0.02
N CYS A 55 7.07 2.40 0.10
CA CYS A 55 6.29 1.24 0.56
C CYS A 55 5.92 1.33 2.05
N TYR A 56 6.63 2.14 2.85
CA TYR A 56 6.31 2.38 4.26
C TYR A 56 5.21 3.42 4.36
N THR A 57 5.35 4.51 3.63
CA THR A 57 4.36 5.60 3.59
C THR A 57 2.99 5.09 3.10
N LEU A 58 2.95 4.25 2.06
CA LEU A 58 1.71 3.66 1.55
C LEU A 58 0.98 2.74 2.56
N LEU A 59 1.65 2.26 3.60
CA LEU A 59 1.02 1.44 4.65
C LEU A 59 0.64 2.25 5.90
N ASP A 60 0.98 3.55 5.93
CA ASP A 60 0.67 4.42 7.04
C ASP A 60 -0.81 4.85 7.00
N GLN A 61 -1.61 4.25 7.88
CA GLN A 61 -3.06 4.47 7.93
C GLN A 61 -3.46 5.91 8.32
N ARG A 62 -2.51 6.74 8.79
CA ARG A 62 -2.73 8.18 9.02
C ARG A 62 -2.95 8.94 7.72
N TYR A 63 -2.39 8.44 6.61
CA TYR A 63 -2.45 9.06 5.28
C TYR A 63 -3.16 8.19 4.25
N PHE A 64 -3.07 6.86 4.37
CA PHE A 64 -3.57 5.88 3.42
C PHE A 64 -4.38 4.78 4.10
N SER A 65 -5.43 5.18 4.82
CA SER A 65 -6.37 4.23 5.42
C SER A 65 -7.03 3.37 4.34
N GLY A 66 -7.05 2.06 4.57
CA GLY A 66 -7.56 1.08 3.61
C GLY A 66 -6.48 0.46 2.72
N LEU A 67 -5.31 1.08 2.56
CA LEU A 67 -4.21 0.46 1.83
C LEU A 67 -3.57 -0.68 2.62
N GLY A 68 -3.66 -1.88 2.04
CA GLY A 68 -3.07 -3.11 2.57
C GLY A 68 -1.83 -3.57 1.81
N ASN A 69 -1.24 -4.67 2.27
CA ASN A 69 0.00 -5.20 1.67
C ASN A 69 -0.18 -5.56 0.19
N ILE A 70 -1.31 -6.14 -0.21
CA ILE A 70 -1.56 -6.51 -1.60
C ILE A 70 -1.56 -5.26 -2.48
N ILE A 71 -2.39 -4.26 -2.14
CA ILE A 71 -2.49 -3.01 -2.91
C ILE A 71 -1.12 -2.35 -3.02
N LYS A 72 -0.40 -2.19 -1.91
CA LYS A 72 0.96 -1.63 -1.89
C LYS A 72 1.89 -2.27 -2.92
N ASN A 73 1.91 -3.61 -3.02
CA ASN A 73 2.78 -4.30 -3.97
C ASN A 73 2.34 -4.04 -5.42
N GLU A 74 1.03 -4.17 -5.70
CA GLU A 74 0.47 -4.02 -7.04
C GLU A 74 0.64 -2.59 -7.57
N VAL A 75 0.34 -1.57 -6.76
CA VAL A 75 0.40 -0.17 -7.20
C VAL A 75 1.84 0.30 -7.42
N LEU A 76 2.80 -0.19 -6.62
CA LEU A 76 4.23 0.09 -6.85
C LEU A 76 4.73 -0.56 -8.14
N TYR A 77 4.28 -1.78 -8.43
CA TYR A 77 4.61 -2.47 -9.69
C TYR A 77 4.04 -1.74 -10.90
N MET A 78 2.75 -1.41 -10.87
CA MET A 78 2.08 -0.62 -11.91
C MET A 78 2.73 0.76 -12.09
N ALA A 79 3.15 1.37 -10.98
CA ALA A 79 3.87 2.63 -10.99
C ALA A 79 5.33 2.51 -11.44
N LYS A 80 5.89 1.30 -11.57
CA LYS A 80 7.32 1.05 -11.88
C LYS A 80 8.27 1.68 -10.85
N ILE A 81 7.83 1.80 -9.60
CA ILE A 81 8.61 2.41 -8.51
C ILE A 81 9.15 1.30 -7.60
N HIS A 82 10.45 1.32 -7.31
CA HIS A 82 11.06 0.39 -6.36
C HIS A 82 10.49 0.60 -4.94
N PRO A 83 10.16 -0.46 -4.18
CA PRO A 83 9.54 -0.31 -2.87
C PRO A 83 10.37 0.50 -1.86
N LEU A 84 11.71 0.42 -1.96
CA LEU A 84 12.64 1.19 -1.13
C LEU A 84 13.04 2.55 -1.71
N ALA A 85 12.46 2.99 -2.83
CA ALA A 85 12.70 4.34 -3.32
C ALA A 85 12.28 5.36 -2.26
N GLN A 86 13.16 6.30 -1.96
CA GLN A 86 12.86 7.38 -1.04
C GLN A 86 11.91 8.35 -1.72
N GLY A 87 10.81 8.67 -1.06
CA GLY A 87 9.81 9.59 -1.56
C GLY A 87 10.38 10.93 -2.04
N SER A 88 11.34 11.47 -1.29
CA SER A 88 12.05 12.71 -1.59
C SER A 88 12.94 12.67 -2.85
N LEU A 89 13.27 11.47 -3.36
CA LEU A 89 14.10 11.30 -4.56
C LEU A 89 13.26 11.05 -5.83
N LEU A 90 11.93 10.94 -5.69
CA LEU A 90 11.03 10.71 -6.81
C LEU A 90 10.54 12.04 -7.38
N ALA A 91 10.37 12.09 -8.70
CA ALA A 91 9.72 13.22 -9.34
C ALA A 91 8.27 13.36 -8.84
N LEU A 92 7.80 14.60 -8.70
CA LEU A 92 6.42 14.85 -8.28
C LEU A 92 5.40 14.13 -9.17
N SER A 93 5.62 14.16 -10.48
CA SER A 93 4.76 13.47 -11.45
C SER A 93 4.69 11.95 -11.21
N ASP A 94 5.75 11.31 -10.74
CA ASP A 94 5.74 9.90 -10.38
C ASP A 94 4.94 9.62 -9.10
N LEU A 95 5.02 10.53 -8.12
CA LEU A 95 4.23 10.43 -6.89
C LEU A 95 2.73 10.66 -7.14
N GLU A 96 2.39 11.63 -8.00
CA GLU A 96 1.01 11.88 -8.44
C GLU A 96 0.45 10.66 -9.17
N ARG A 97 1.22 10.11 -10.12
CA ARG A 97 0.85 8.89 -10.84
C ARG A 97 0.69 7.69 -9.91
N LEU A 98 1.58 7.51 -8.93
CA LEU A 98 1.45 6.47 -7.90
C LEU A 98 0.14 6.62 -7.11
N LEU A 99 -0.20 7.86 -6.73
CA LEU A 99 -1.43 8.15 -5.99
C LEU A 99 -2.68 7.82 -6.81
N ASP A 100 -2.69 8.21 -8.09
CA ASP A 100 -3.81 7.92 -9.00
C ASP A 100 -3.99 6.42 -9.22
N ILE A 101 -2.89 5.70 -9.44
CA ILE A 101 -2.90 4.23 -9.54
C ILE A 101 -3.46 3.61 -8.25
N ALA A 102 -3.06 4.12 -7.08
CA ALA A 102 -3.52 3.58 -5.80
C ALA A 102 -5.02 3.77 -5.58
N ILE A 103 -5.56 4.95 -5.89
CA ILE A 103 -6.99 5.24 -5.79
C ILE A 103 -7.77 4.36 -6.78
N GLN A 104 -7.35 4.35 -8.05
CA GLN A 104 -8.04 3.60 -9.10
C GLN A 104 -8.04 2.09 -8.81
N PHE A 105 -6.87 1.52 -8.49
CA PHE A 105 -6.75 0.10 -8.16
C PHE A 105 -7.61 -0.29 -6.96
N SER A 106 -7.64 0.55 -5.91
CA SER A 106 -8.44 0.29 -4.72
C SER A 106 -9.93 0.30 -5.04
N SER A 107 -10.38 1.27 -5.84
CA SER A 107 -11.78 1.40 -6.27
C SER A 107 -12.19 0.20 -7.13
N ASP A 108 -11.40 -0.14 -8.14
CA ASP A 108 -11.67 -1.28 -9.02
C ASP A 108 -11.69 -2.59 -8.26
N TRP A 109 -10.78 -2.76 -7.29
CA TRP A 109 -10.75 -3.96 -6.48
C TRP A 109 -11.97 -4.08 -5.57
N LEU A 110 -12.40 -2.98 -4.94
CA LEU A 110 -13.64 -2.94 -4.16
C LEU A 110 -14.84 -3.32 -5.04
N GLN A 111 -14.96 -2.70 -6.23
CA GLN A 111 -16.04 -3.02 -7.15
C GLN A 111 -16.00 -4.51 -7.57
N SER A 112 -14.83 -5.05 -7.91
CA SER A 112 -14.67 -6.47 -8.22
C SER A 112 -15.18 -7.35 -7.08
N LYS A 113 -14.78 -7.04 -5.83
CA LYS A 113 -15.22 -7.76 -4.63
C LYS A 113 -16.74 -7.70 -4.41
N LEU A 114 -17.36 -6.53 -4.60
CA LEU A 114 -18.81 -6.36 -4.47
C LEU A 114 -19.59 -7.19 -5.50
N HIS A 115 -19.00 -7.40 -6.68
CA HIS A 115 -19.55 -8.30 -7.71
C HIS A 115 -19.16 -9.77 -7.53
N GLY A 116 -18.64 -10.15 -6.36
CA GLY A 116 -18.23 -11.52 -6.05
C GLY A 116 -16.99 -12.01 -6.80
N ARG A 117 -16.25 -11.12 -7.46
CA ARG A 117 -15.04 -11.45 -8.21
C ARG A 117 -13.78 -11.33 -7.34
N GLY A 118 -12.79 -12.16 -7.67
CA GLY A 118 -11.48 -12.14 -7.02
C GLY A 118 -10.58 -11.01 -7.51
N LEU A 119 -9.40 -10.92 -6.89
CA LEU A 119 -8.26 -10.20 -7.47
C LEU A 119 -7.37 -11.20 -8.17
N HIS A 120 -6.82 -10.81 -9.32
CA HIS A 120 -5.73 -11.52 -9.97
C HIS A 120 -4.46 -10.64 -9.87
N PRO A 121 -3.62 -10.84 -8.84
CA PRO A 121 -2.44 -10.00 -8.66
C PRO A 121 -1.41 -10.23 -9.76
N GLN A 122 -0.72 -9.17 -10.16
CA GLN A 122 0.36 -9.19 -11.14
C GLN A 122 1.72 -9.46 -10.51
N ILE A 123 1.96 -9.00 -9.28
CA ILE A 123 3.25 -9.13 -8.60
C ILE A 123 3.15 -9.83 -7.24
N TYR A 124 2.05 -9.65 -6.51
CA TYR A 124 1.90 -10.20 -5.17
C TYR A 124 1.89 -11.74 -5.19
N GLN A 125 2.80 -12.35 -4.42
CA GLN A 125 2.98 -13.81 -4.38
C GLN A 125 3.25 -14.45 -5.75
N LYS A 126 3.90 -13.72 -6.65
CA LYS A 126 4.36 -14.23 -7.94
C LYS A 126 5.87 -14.49 -7.93
N GLU A 127 6.29 -15.45 -8.75
CA GLU A 127 7.70 -15.74 -9.01
C GLU A 127 8.23 -15.00 -10.25
N GLN A 128 7.33 -14.70 -11.20
CA GLN A 128 7.61 -13.93 -12.40
C GLN A 128 6.56 -12.82 -12.56
N CYS A 129 6.98 -11.66 -13.05
CA CYS A 129 6.07 -10.57 -13.39
C CYS A 129 5.41 -10.83 -14.76
N PRO A 130 4.39 -10.07 -15.17
CA PRO A 130 3.75 -10.17 -16.48
C PRO A 130 4.68 -10.18 -17.71
N PHE A 131 5.89 -9.62 -17.60
CA PHE A 131 6.91 -9.63 -18.66
C PHE A 131 7.86 -10.84 -18.61
N GLY A 132 7.66 -11.77 -17.67
CA GLY A 132 8.52 -12.97 -17.50
C GLY A 132 9.78 -12.75 -16.66
N HIS A 133 10.04 -11.53 -16.16
CA HIS A 133 11.19 -11.27 -15.29
C HIS A 133 10.99 -11.89 -13.90
N ALA A 134 12.09 -12.32 -13.28
CA ALA A 134 12.07 -12.80 -11.89
C ALA A 134 11.58 -11.74 -10.90
N VAL A 135 10.76 -12.18 -9.94
CA VAL A 135 10.24 -11.37 -8.83
C VAL A 135 11.06 -11.64 -7.58
N MET A 136 11.55 -10.57 -6.98
CA MET A 136 12.23 -10.59 -5.69
C MET A 136 11.22 -10.42 -4.57
N LYS A 137 11.53 -11.00 -3.40
CA LYS A 137 10.73 -10.82 -2.19
C LYS A 137 11.59 -10.63 -0.96
N GLU A 138 11.19 -9.68 -0.11
CA GLU A 138 11.89 -9.38 1.15
C GLU A 138 10.91 -8.84 2.20
N THR A 139 11.24 -9.04 3.47
CA THR A 139 10.48 -8.51 4.61
C THR A 139 10.90 -7.07 4.89
N LEU A 140 10.09 -6.12 4.43
CA LEU A 140 10.37 -4.69 4.52
C LEU A 140 9.42 -3.99 5.50
N GLY A 141 9.91 -2.96 6.18
CA GLY A 141 9.10 -2.14 7.08
C GLY A 141 9.96 -1.15 7.89
N PRO A 142 9.33 -0.18 8.56
CA PRO A 142 10.03 0.79 9.39
C PRO A 142 10.74 0.11 10.59
N LEU A 143 11.82 0.72 11.08
CA LEU A 143 12.65 0.21 12.19
C LEU A 143 11.84 -0.21 13.42
N HIS A 144 10.87 0.61 13.82
CA HIS A 144 10.02 0.40 14.99
C HIS A 144 8.58 0.03 14.64
N GLY A 145 8.35 -0.66 13.51
CA GLY A 145 7.01 -1.07 13.10
C GLY A 145 6.94 -2.46 12.48
N PHE A 146 5.72 -2.86 12.13
CA PHE A 146 5.46 -4.17 11.54
C PHE A 146 6.07 -4.27 10.15
N LYS A 147 6.98 -5.23 9.98
CA LYS A 147 7.53 -5.58 8.67
C LYS A 147 6.57 -6.51 7.92
N ARG A 148 6.52 -6.36 6.60
CA ARG A 148 5.65 -7.15 5.73
C ARG A 148 6.45 -7.67 4.53
N LEU A 149 6.16 -8.89 4.14
CA LEU A 149 6.72 -9.45 2.91
C LEU A 149 6.28 -8.58 1.72
N THR A 150 7.24 -8.19 0.91
CA THR A 150 7.09 -7.27 -0.23
C THR A 150 7.66 -7.94 -1.46
N TRP A 151 6.95 -7.87 -2.58
CA TRP A 151 7.33 -8.43 -3.87
C TRP A 151 7.54 -7.29 -4.87
N TRP A 152 8.60 -7.37 -5.66
CA TRP A 152 8.86 -6.42 -6.73
C TRP A 152 9.68 -7.08 -7.84
N CYS A 153 9.62 -6.50 -9.03
CA CYS A 153 10.44 -6.93 -10.15
C CYS A 153 11.62 -5.95 -10.31
N PRO A 154 12.88 -6.35 -10.06
CA PRO A 154 14.04 -5.44 -10.15
C PRO A 154 14.25 -4.84 -11.54
N GLN A 155 13.81 -5.54 -12.60
CA GLN A 155 13.92 -5.07 -13.98
C GLN A 155 12.87 -3.99 -14.29
N CYS A 156 11.63 -4.16 -13.81
CA CYS A 156 10.56 -3.20 -14.03
C CYS A 156 10.57 -2.04 -13.04
N GLN A 157 11.15 -2.25 -11.86
CA GLN A 157 11.20 -1.30 -10.75
C GLN A 157 12.67 -1.14 -10.33
N PRO A 158 13.51 -0.46 -11.13
CA PRO A 158 14.92 -0.30 -10.83
C PRO A 158 15.12 0.51 -9.55
N ALA A 159 16.18 0.19 -8.80
CA ALA A 159 16.55 0.98 -7.63
C ALA A 159 16.96 2.40 -8.07
N VAL A 160 16.47 3.41 -7.34
CA VAL A 160 16.94 4.79 -7.53
C VAL A 160 18.35 4.87 -6.93
N PRO A 161 19.37 5.30 -7.69
CA PRO A 161 20.70 5.51 -7.14
C PRO A 161 20.61 6.48 -5.97
N SER A 162 21.11 6.09 -4.80
CA SER A 162 21.37 7.08 -3.75
C SER A 162 22.62 7.84 -4.18
N GLU A 163 22.56 9.18 -4.21
CA GLU A 163 23.75 10.00 -4.33
C GLU A 163 24.54 9.89 -3.01
N SER A 164 25.19 8.75 -2.79
CA SER A 164 26.34 8.62 -1.92
C SER A 164 27.55 8.39 -2.82
N GLY A 165 27.92 9.44 -3.55
CA GLY A 165 29.25 9.54 -4.12
C GLY A 165 30.24 9.74 -2.97
N ASN A 166 31.12 8.76 -2.76
CA ASN A 166 32.39 9.02 -2.12
C ASN A 166 33.49 8.41 -3.01
N PRO A 167 34.09 9.19 -3.93
CA PRO A 167 35.26 8.76 -4.67
C PRO A 167 36.52 9.10 -3.86
N SER A 168 37.02 8.17 -3.04
CA SER A 168 38.37 8.16 -2.42
C SER A 168 38.49 6.86 -1.60
N GLN A 169 39.53 6.04 -1.67
CA GLN A 169 40.94 6.32 -1.93
C GLN A 169 41.59 5.19 -2.76
N VAL A 170 42.28 5.58 -3.83
CA VAL A 170 43.48 4.91 -4.33
C VAL A 170 44.65 5.60 -3.64
N THR A 171 45.39 4.86 -2.83
CA THR A 171 46.83 5.00 -2.58
C THR A 171 47.32 3.69 -1.99
#